data_AF-A0ABD5DGT0-F1
#
_entry.id   AF-A0ABD5DGT0-F1
#
_cell.length_a   1.000
_cell.length_b   1.000
_cell.length_c   1.000
_cell.angle_alpha   90.00
_cell.angle_beta   90.00
_cell.angle_gamma   90.00
#
_symmetry.space_group_name_H-M   'P 1'
#
loop_
_entity.id
_entity.type
_entity.pdbx_description
1 polymer ?
#
loop_
_entity_poly.entity_id
_entity_poly.type
_entity_poly.pdbx_seq_one_letter_code
_entity_poly.pdbx_strand_id
1 'polypeptide(L)' 'GKKSGHGVYRWPAETLPDAALPPVMIGAESVTVRSDNVTELDDVLLLETEGETALALSIKHHRPVVVYDLCASDTVV' A
#
# COMPACT_ATOMS: atom_id res chain seq x y z
N GLY A 1 -25.21 -10.61 -6.86
CA GLY A 1 -23.93 -10.17 -7.47
C GLY A 1 -24.16 -9.68 -8.88
N LYS A 2 -23.12 -9.59 -9.72
CA LYS A 2 -23.22 -9.11 -11.11
C LYS A 2 -24.39 -9.73 -11.89
N LYS A 3 -24.58 -11.05 -11.74
CA LYS A 3 -25.67 -11.82 -12.38
C LYS A 3 -27.10 -11.42 -11.95
N SER A 4 -27.26 -10.73 -10.83
CA SER A 4 -28.57 -10.39 -10.25
C SER A 4 -28.76 -8.88 -10.09
N GLY A 5 -27.91 -8.06 -10.73
CA GLY A 5 -27.99 -6.59 -10.67
C GLY A 5 -27.54 -5.95 -9.33
N HIS A 6 -27.36 -6.75 -8.27
CA HIS A 6 -27.01 -6.25 -6.94
C HIS A 6 -26.20 -7.26 -6.12
N GLY A 7 -25.10 -6.84 -5.51
CA GLY A 7 -24.24 -7.63 -4.62
C GLY A 7 -23.44 -6.71 -3.69
N VAL A 8 -22.16 -7.00 -3.45
CA VAL A 8 -21.25 -6.05 -2.76
C VAL A 8 -21.24 -4.68 -3.44
N TYR A 9 -21.34 -4.69 -4.78
CA TYR A 9 -21.52 -3.51 -5.60
C TYR A 9 -22.86 -3.53 -6.30
N ARG A 10 -23.38 -2.32 -6.59
CA ARG A 10 -24.50 -2.12 -7.48
C ARG A 10 -24.05 -2.36 -8.93
N TRP A 11 -24.85 -3.08 -9.70
CA TRP A 11 -24.60 -3.32 -11.12
C TRP A 11 -25.68 -2.65 -11.97
N PRO A 12 -25.33 -2.05 -13.14
CA PRO A 12 -23.97 -1.89 -13.65
C PRO A 12 -23.13 -0.97 -12.77
N ALA A 13 -21.83 -1.28 -12.66
CA ALA A 13 -20.92 -0.52 -11.83
C ALA A 13 -20.83 0.91 -12.36
N GLU A 14 -21.23 1.88 -11.53
CA GLU A 14 -20.94 3.29 -11.79
C GLU A 14 -19.41 3.46 -11.73
N THR A 15 -18.84 4.23 -12.67
CA THR A 15 -17.39 4.49 -12.69
C THR A 15 -17.01 5.25 -11.43
N LEU A 16 -16.37 4.57 -10.49
CA LEU A 16 -15.81 5.21 -9.30
C LEU A 16 -14.56 6.00 -9.70
N PRO A 17 -14.35 7.20 -9.12
CA PRO A 17 -13.10 7.92 -9.31
C PRO A 17 -11.94 7.11 -8.75
N ASP A 18 -10.79 7.22 -9.43
CA ASP A 18 -9.54 6.63 -8.96
C ASP A 18 -9.22 7.14 -7.55
N ALA A 19 -8.92 6.20 -6.65
CA ALA A 19 -8.60 6.50 -5.25
C ALA A 19 -7.13 6.94 -5.06
N ALA A 20 -6.44 7.28 -6.15
CA ALA A 20 -5.08 7.79 -6.13
C ALA A 20 -4.97 9.04 -5.23
N LEU A 21 -3.99 9.02 -4.33
CA LEU A 21 -3.64 10.17 -3.53
C LEU A 21 -3.02 11.26 -4.43
N PRO A 22 -3.25 12.55 -4.13
CA PRO A 22 -2.58 13.63 -4.86
C PRO A 22 -1.06 13.55 -4.69
N PRO A 23 -0.27 14.03 -5.67
CA PRO A 23 1.18 14.00 -5.58
C PRO A 23 1.69 14.86 -4.42
N VAL A 24 2.71 14.36 -3.72
CA VAL A 24 3.39 15.10 -2.66
C VAL A 24 4.60 15.82 -3.27
N MET A 25 4.71 17.13 -3.04
CA MET A 25 5.75 17.98 -3.65
C MET A 25 7.12 17.86 -2.97
N ILE A 26 7.17 17.31 -1.76
CA ILE A 26 8.39 17.13 -0.97
C ILE A 26 8.63 15.63 -0.82
N GLY A 27 9.76 15.15 -1.33
CA GLY A 27 10.20 13.76 -1.20
C GLY A 27 11.23 13.58 -0.08
N ALA A 28 11.65 12.33 0.12
CA ALA A 28 12.75 12.01 1.04
C ALA A 28 14.08 12.62 0.56
N GLU A 29 14.94 13.03 1.50
CA GLU A 29 16.28 13.54 1.19
C GLU A 29 17.24 12.38 0.85
N SER A 30 17.06 11.24 1.49
CA SER A 30 17.87 10.03 1.35
C SER A 30 17.00 8.78 1.19
N VAL A 31 17.36 7.96 0.21
CA VAL A 31 16.70 6.67 -0.07
C VAL A 31 17.77 5.58 -0.09
N THR A 32 17.64 4.60 0.82
CA THR A 32 18.57 3.47 0.91
C THR A 32 17.82 2.15 0.87
N VAL A 33 18.09 1.35 -0.16
CA VAL A 33 17.58 -0.03 -0.24
C VAL A 33 18.49 -0.92 0.59
N ARG A 34 17.95 -1.51 1.66
CA ARG A 34 18.72 -2.40 2.54
C ARG A 34 18.65 -3.86 2.13
N SER A 35 17.48 -4.28 1.68
CA SER A 35 17.18 -5.63 1.23
C SER A 35 15.94 -5.59 0.36
N ASP A 36 15.60 -6.72 -0.26
CA ASP A 36 14.48 -6.82 -1.21
C ASP A 36 13.15 -6.32 -0.61
N ASN A 37 12.95 -6.48 0.70
CA ASN A 37 11.71 -6.14 1.39
C ASN A 37 11.80 -4.84 2.22
N VAL A 38 12.95 -4.16 2.26
CA VAL A 38 13.21 -3.04 3.19
C VAL A 38 13.88 -1.86 2.48
N THR A 39 13.18 -0.74 2.43
CA THR A 39 13.69 0.54 1.97
C THR A 39 13.64 1.57 3.09
N GLU A 40 14.77 2.22 3.38
CA GLU A 40 14.82 3.34 4.32
C GLU A 40 14.65 4.66 3.55
N LEU A 41 13.70 5.48 4.00
CA LEU A 41 13.41 6.83 3.50
C LEU A 41 13.64 7.80 4.65
N ASP A 42 14.82 8.42 4.71
CA ASP A 42 15.25 9.22 5.87
C ASP A 42 15.07 8.48 7.21
N ASP A 43 14.14 8.93 8.05
CA ASP A 43 13.79 8.33 9.34
C ASP A 43 12.69 7.25 9.24
N VAL A 44 11.99 7.16 8.11
CA VAL A 44 10.90 6.22 7.84
C VAL A 44 11.41 4.91 7.24
N LEU A 45 10.81 3.79 7.68
CA LEU A 45 11.00 2.48 7.06
C LEU A 45 9.81 2.13 6.17
N LEU A 46 10.08 1.84 4.90
CA LEU A 46 9.12 1.32 3.93
C LEU A 46 9.35 -0.20 3.79
N LEU A 47 8.35 -0.99 4.17
CA LEU A 47 8.44 -2.45 4.27
C LEU A 47 7.37 -3.15 3.44
N GLU A 48 7.71 -4.25 2.78
CA GLU A 48 6.71 -5.13 2.17
C GLU A 48 5.91 -5.88 3.26
N THR A 49 4.62 -6.10 3.03
CA THR A 49 3.77 -6.83 3.98
C THR A 49 4.12 -8.31 4.04
N GLU A 50 4.44 -8.80 5.24
CA GLU A 50 4.59 -10.23 5.56
C GLU A 50 3.47 -10.73 6.49
N GLY A 51 2.39 -9.95 6.62
CA GLY A 51 1.29 -10.21 7.55
C GLY A 51 1.42 -9.55 8.92
N GLU A 52 2.54 -8.87 9.19
CA GLU A 52 2.69 -7.98 10.34
C GLU A 52 2.09 -6.59 10.04
N THR A 53 1.53 -5.93 11.06
CA THR A 53 1.01 -4.56 10.91
C THR A 53 2.13 -3.52 11.01
N ALA A 54 1.97 -2.38 10.32
CA ALA A 54 2.90 -1.25 10.43
C ALA A 54 3.09 -0.78 11.88
N LEU A 55 2.03 -0.82 12.70
CA LEU A 55 2.10 -0.45 14.12
C LEU A 55 3.02 -1.38 14.91
N ALA A 56 2.88 -2.71 14.74
CA ALA A 56 3.72 -3.68 15.41
C ALA A 56 5.20 -3.52 15.03
N LEU A 57 5.45 -3.33 13.73
CA LEU A 57 6.78 -3.08 13.19
C LEU A 57 7.37 -1.76 13.70
N SER A 58 6.56 -0.70 13.80
CA SER A 58 7.02 0.59 14.33
C SER A 58 7.50 0.50 15.78
N ILE A 59 6.76 -0.24 16.62
CA ILE A 59 7.16 -0.51 18.01
C ILE A 59 8.45 -1.34 18.05
N LYS A 60 8.55 -2.39 17.22
CA LYS A 60 9.73 -3.27 17.13
C LYS A 60 10.99 -2.51 16.71
N HIS A 61 10.89 -1.67 15.69
CA HIS A 61 12.02 -0.93 15.11
C HIS A 61 12.27 0.42 15.77
N HIS A 62 11.38 0.89 16.66
CA HIS A 62 11.43 2.21 17.29
C HIS A 62 11.53 3.35 16.26
N ARG A 63 10.86 3.18 15.12
CA ARG A 63 10.89 4.10 13.97
C ARG A 63 9.50 4.17 13.30
N PRO A 64 9.17 5.26 12.59
CA PRO A 64 8.00 5.29 11.72
C PRO A 64 8.10 4.20 10.64
N VAL A 65 7.00 3.48 10.43
CA VAL A 65 6.93 2.39 9.45
C VAL A 65 5.72 2.58 8.55
N VAL A 66 5.93 2.43 7.25
CA VAL A 66 4.88 2.29 6.24
C VAL A 66 5.00 0.88 5.66
N VAL A 67 3.89 0.15 5.64
CA VAL A 67 3.83 -1.17 5.00
C VAL A 67 3.10 -1.03 3.67
N TYR A 68 3.66 -1.58 2.61
CA TYR A 68 3.02 -1.67 1.31
C TYR A 68 2.73 -3.13 0.94
N ASP A 69 1.65 -3.32 0.19
CA ASP A 69 1.29 -4.62 -0.38
C ASP A 69 1.82 -4.70 -1.80
N LEU A 70 2.64 -5.72 -2.08
CA LEU A 70 3.09 -5.99 -3.44
C LEU A 70 1.94 -6.67 -4.18
N CYS A 71 1.09 -5.85 -4.80
CA CYS A 71 0.07 -6.37 -5.69
C CYS A 71 0.76 -6.85 -6.98
N ALA A 72 1.16 -8.13 -7.01
CA ALA A 72 1.58 -8.80 -8.23
C ALA A 72 0.46 -8.64 -9.25
N SER A 73 0.66 -7.73 -10.19
CA SER A 73 -0.36 -7.32 -11.15
C SER A 73 -0.65 -8.47 -12.12
N ASP A 74 -1.55 -9.37 -11.74
CA ASP A 74 -2.48 -10.04 -12.64
C ASP A 74 -3.55 -10.79 -11.82
N THR A 75 -4.56 -10.06 -11.34
CA THR A 75 -5.84 -10.73 -11.07
C THR A 75 -6.62 -10.76 -12.38
N VAL A 76 -6.35 -11.79 -13.19
CA VAL A 76 -7.17 -12.09 -14.36
C VAL A 76 -8.59 -12.39 -13.87
N VAL A 77 -9.55 -11.53 -14.23
CA VAL A 77 -10.98 -11.66 -13.91
C VAL A 77 -11.71 -12.43 -15.00
#